data_AF-I0BIY3-F1
#
_entry.id   AF-I0BIY3-F1
#
_cell.length_a   1.000
_cell.length_b   1.000
_cell.length_c   1.000
_cell.angle_alpha   90.00
_cell.angle_beta   90.00
_cell.angle_gamma   90.00
#
_symmetry.space_group_name_H-M   'P 1'
#
loop_
_entity.id
_entity.type
_entity.pdbx_description
1 polymer ?
#
loop_
_entity_poly.entity_id
_entity_poly.type
_entity_poly.pdbx_seq_one_letter_code
_entity_poly.pdbx_strand_id
1 'polypeptide(L)' 'MKGRYQVRAYCQAYGCRSREHKEVIRTIDHASSFSFALWMNGAQEHEERMTCPGCGSRMYYYPVSCISEPDYHA' A
#
# COMPACT_ATOMS: atom_id res chain seq x y z
N MET A 1 12.89 -2.78 -18.68
CA MET A 1 12.53 -2.26 -17.33
C MET A 1 11.28 -2.99 -16.86
N LYS A 2 11.37 -3.90 -15.88
CA LYS A 2 10.18 -4.43 -15.20
C LYS A 2 9.92 -3.53 -13.99
N GLY A 3 8.99 -2.58 -14.11
CA GLY A 3 8.55 -1.80 -12.96
C GLY A 3 7.93 -2.73 -11.93
N ARG A 4 8.32 -2.59 -10.66
CA ARG A 4 7.61 -3.27 -9.56
C ARG A 4 6.53 -2.32 -9.07
N TYR A 5 5.29 -2.62 -9.42
CA TYR A 5 4.13 -1.87 -8.93
C TYR A 5 3.54 -2.59 -7.73
N GLN A 6 3.22 -1.83 -6.69
CA GLN A 6 2.72 -2.39 -5.44
C GLN A 6 1.81 -1.39 -4.75
N VAL A 7 0.96 -1.86 -3.86
CA VAL A 7 0.20 -1.01 -2.94
C VAL A 7 0.75 -1.21 -1.55
N ARG A 8 1.03 -0.10 -0.87
CA ARG A 8 1.45 -0.11 0.52
C ARG A 8 0.36 0.47 1.41
N ALA A 9 0.39 0.10 2.68
CA ALA A 9 -0.49 0.69 3.68
C ALA A 9 0.24 1.07 4.96
N TYR A 10 -0.30 2.06 5.67
CA TYR A 10 0.19 2.50 6.97
C TYR A 10 -0.98 2.87 7.90
N CYS A 11 -0.76 2.77 9.21
CA CYS A 11 -1.74 3.21 10.21
C CYS A 11 -1.72 4.74 10.38
N GLN A 12 -2.91 5.36 10.42
CA GLN A 12 -3.06 6.81 10.65
C GLN A 12 -2.73 7.25 12.08
N ALA A 13 -2.85 6.36 13.07
CA ALA A 13 -2.70 6.74 14.48
C ALA A 13 -1.26 7.13 14.83
N TYR A 14 -1.13 8.31 15.44
CA TYR A 14 0.14 8.80 15.94
C TYR A 14 0.63 7.92 17.09
N GLY A 15 1.82 7.32 16.94
CA GLY A 15 2.41 6.42 17.94
C GLY A 15 2.14 4.92 17.75
N CYS A 16 1.38 4.51 16.73
CA CYS A 16 1.23 3.08 16.42
C CYS A 16 2.51 2.52 15.79
N ARG A 17 2.98 1.35 16.27
CA ARG A 17 4.12 0.64 15.64
C ARG A 17 3.82 0.22 14.20
N SER A 18 2.56 -0.02 13.85
CA SER A 18 2.11 -0.34 12.50
C SER A 18 2.00 0.89 11.58
N ARG A 19 2.65 2.00 11.93
CA ARG A 19 2.86 3.14 11.02
C ARG A 19 3.89 2.82 9.94
N GLU A 20 4.70 1.78 10.13
CA GLU A 20 5.57 1.28 9.06
C GLU A 20 4.75 0.93 7.82
N HIS A 21 5.23 1.43 6.68
CA HIS A 21 4.55 1.29 5.40
C HIS A 21 4.79 -0.13 4.87
N LYS A 22 3.78 -1.00 4.97
CA LYS A 22 3.91 -2.41 4.57
C LYS A 22 3.37 -2.64 3.17
N GLU A 23 4.05 -3.50 2.41
CA GLU A 23 3.53 -4.00 1.13
C GLU A 23 2.28 -4.85 1.39
N VAL A 24 1.18 -4.49 0.74
CA VAL A 24 -0.11 -5.18 0.84
C VAL A 24 -0.28 -6.13 -0.34
N ILE A 25 0.03 -5.66 -1.55
CA ILE A 25 -0.11 -6.43 -2.78
C ILE A 25 0.86 -5.92 -3.85
N ARG A 26 1.29 -6.82 -4.72
CA ARG A 26 2.00 -6.50 -5.96
C ARG A 26 1.02 -6.48 -7.13
N THR A 27 1.14 -5.49 -8.00
CA THR A 27 0.29 -5.34 -9.18
C THR A 27 1.11 -5.42 -10.46
N ILE A 28 0.42 -5.66 -11.57
CA ILE A 28 1.02 -5.80 -12.90
C ILE A 28 1.46 -4.46 -13.49
N ASP A 29 0.76 -3.39 -13.16
CA ASP A 29 1.02 -2.03 -13.65
C ASP A 29 0.62 -0.96 -12.63
N HIS A 30 0.91 0.30 -13.00
CA HIS A 30 0.57 1.47 -12.19
C HIS A 30 -0.93 1.66 -12.07
N ALA A 31 -1.69 1.52 -13.15
CA ALA A 31 -3.14 1.75 -13.17
C ALA A 31 -3.85 0.82 -12.18
N SER A 32 -3.45 -0.45 -12.15
CA SER A 32 -3.95 -1.46 -11.22
C SER A 32 -3.57 -1.12 -9.78
N SER A 33 -2.34 -0.69 -9.51
CA SER A 33 -1.95 -0.26 -8.15
C SER A 33 -2.77 0.95 -7.67
N PHE A 34 -3.02 1.90 -8.56
CA PHE A 34 -3.75 3.13 -8.25
C PHE A 34 -5.23 2.83 -7.98
N SER A 35 -5.88 2.10 -8.88
CA SER A 35 -7.29 1.69 -8.74
C SER A 35 -7.50 0.85 -7.48
N PHE A 36 -6.57 -0.06 -7.15
CA PHE A 36 -6.67 -0.86 -5.93
C PHE A 36 -6.53 0.00 -4.67
N ALA A 37 -5.58 0.93 -4.62
CA ALA A 37 -5.43 1.83 -3.49
C ALA A 37 -6.68 2.70 -3.27
N LEU A 38 -7.27 3.23 -4.35
CA LEU A 38 -8.53 3.96 -4.29
C LEU A 38 -9.68 3.11 -3.78
N TRP A 39 -9.84 1.89 -4.32
CA TRP A 39 -10.88 0.97 -3.88
C TRP A 39 -10.74 0.63 -2.39
N MET A 40 -9.53 0.32 -1.90
CA MET A 40 -9.29 0.02 -0.49
C MET A 40 -9.63 1.21 0.42
N ASN A 41 -9.23 2.43 0.02
CA ASN A 41 -9.53 3.63 0.79
C ASN A 41 -11.04 3.93 0.82
N GLY A 42 -11.77 3.66 -0.28
CA GLY A 42 -13.22 3.83 -0.38
C GLY A 42 -14.01 2.75 0.36
N ALA A 43 -13.60 1.48 0.27
CA ALA A 43 -14.22 0.37 1.01
C ALA A 43 -14.17 0.59 2.53
N GLN A 44 -13.12 1.26 3.00
CA GLN A 44 -12.97 1.64 4.39
C GLN A 44 -13.97 2.71 4.87
N GLU A 45 -14.52 3.52 3.96
CA GLU A 45 -15.60 4.47 4.27
C GLU A 45 -16.94 3.75 4.46
N HIS A 46 -17.06 2.52 3.94
CA HIS A 46 -18.25 1.67 4.02
C HIS A 46 -18.15 0.58 5.09
N GLU A 47 -17.30 0.76 6.11
CA GLU A 47 -17.16 -0.11 7.30
C GLU A 47 -16.68 -1.56 7.07
N GLU A 48 -16.17 -1.89 5.87
CA GLU A 48 -15.41 -3.14 5.74
C GLU A 48 -14.11 -3.00 6.54
N ARG A 49 -13.90 -3.96 7.46
CA ARG A 49 -12.92 -3.99 8.57
C ARG A 49 -11.44 -3.86 8.14
N MET A 50 -11.05 -2.74 7.55
CA MET A 50 -9.68 -2.40 7.18
C MET A 50 -9.06 -1.53 8.27
N THR A 51 -9.01 -2.07 9.48
CA THR A 51 -8.43 -1.41 10.65
C THR A 51 -7.02 -1.91 10.90
N CYS A 52 -6.21 -1.05 11.52
CA CYS A 52 -4.86 -1.38 11.90
C CYS A 52 -4.88 -2.54 12.90
N PRO A 53 -4.16 -3.65 12.63
CA PRO A 53 -4.13 -4.79 13.55
C PRO A 53 -3.45 -4.47 14.89
N GLY A 54 -2.70 -3.36 14.97
CA GLY A 54 -2.00 -2.95 16.19
C GLY A 54 -2.83 -2.07 17.12
N CYS A 55 -3.69 -1.19 16.59
CA CYS A 55 -4.41 -0.20 17.41
C CYS A 55 -5.88 0.04 16.99
N GLY A 56 -6.39 -0.72 16.02
CA GLY A 56 -7.77 -0.60 15.54
C GLY A 56 -8.09 0.65 14.73
N SER A 57 -7.13 1.58 14.54
CA SER A 57 -7.36 2.82 13.79
C SER A 57 -7.40 2.60 12.28
N ARG A 58 -7.92 3.59 11.54
CA ARG A 58 -7.93 3.64 10.07
C ARG A 58 -6.52 3.40 9.50
N MET A 59 -6.42 2.49 8.53
CA MET A 59 -5.26 2.33 7.64
C MET A 59 -5.42 3.19 6.38
N TYR A 60 -4.33 3.64 5.77
CA TYR A 60 -4.35 4.30 4.47
C TYR A 60 -3.58 3.50 3.44
N TYR A 61 -4.11 3.39 2.23
CA TYR A 61 -3.54 2.64 1.11
C TYR A 61 -3.05 3.59 0.02
N TYR A 62 -1.88 3.33 -0.54
CA TYR A 62 -1.30 4.17 -1.60
C TYR A 62 -0.43 3.35 -2.57
N PRO A 63 -0.44 3.68 -3.87
CA PRO A 63 0.37 3.00 -4.86
C PRO A 63 1.83 3.40 -4.75
N VAL A 64 2.72 2.45 -5.05
CA VAL A 64 4.16 2.65 -5.14
C VAL A 64 4.66 1.99 -6.41
N SER A 65 5.47 2.72 -7.17
CA SER A 65 6.26 2.17 -8.25
C SER A 65 7.72 2.17 -7.83
N CYS A 66 8.34 0.99 -7.85
CA CYS A 66 9.78 0.85 -7.71
C CYS A 66 10.36 0.59 -9.10
N ILE A 67 11.14 1.55 -9.58
CA ILE A 67 12.04 1.32 -10.70
C ILE A 67 13.21 0.53 -10.10
N SER A 68 13.24 -0.78 -10.29
CA SER A 68 14.48 -1.52 -10.04
C SER A 68 15.48 -1.05 -11.09
N GLU A 69 16.60 -0.46 -10.65
CA GLU A 69 17.75 -0.23 -11.52
C GLU A 69 18.10 -1.56 -12.22
N PRO A 70 18.48 -1.53 -13.50
CA PRO A 70 18.97 -2.74 -14.15
C PRO A 70 20.19 -3.24 -13.36
N ASP A 71 20.19 -4.51 -12.97
CA ASP A 71 21.33 -5.15 -12.32
C ASP A 71 22.57 -4.96 -13.21
N TYR A 72 23.39 -3.96 -12.89
CA TYR A 72 24.69 -3.76 -13.49
C TYR A 72 25.59 -4.80 -12.84
N HIS A 73 25.55 -6.03 -13.36
CA HIS A 73 26.54 -7.04 -13.03
C HIS A 73 27.90 -6.51 -13.51
N ALA A 74 28.70 -6.04 -12.55
CA ALA A 74 30.12 -5.76 -12.70
C ALA A 74 30.93 -7.05 -12.79
#